data_AF-A0A5Q4E759-F1
#
_entry.id   AF-A0A5Q4E759-F1
#
_cell.length_a   1.000
_cell.length_b   1.000
_cell.length_c   1.000
_cell.angle_alpha   90.00
_cell.angle_beta   90.00
_cell.angle_gamma   90.00
#
_symmetry.space_group_name_H-M   'P 1'
#
loop_
_entity.id
_entity.type
_entity.pdbx_description
1 polymer ?
#
loop_
_entity_poly.entity_id
_entity_poly.type
_entity_poly.pdbx_seq_one_letter_code
_entity_poly.pdbx_strand_id
1 'polypeptide(L)'
;MAAQAQPGSLAADGAAALGERNVGVGQSVDGSALVSGDGNQINQTHTVNHYYGLPETQPAPTRKDRNEKTLINAVWTEVDDRLRQSLHNAILIRLDMAEQRSQVNRPWDSELRTADQKAKTLAPGTPVAEVFDRRDVGGKLLVLGNPGAGKTTTMLDLAATLVQRANGDPEEPIPVMVNLSSWQNANQPFADWLLKELKLKYGVSQKLGQTWLSEKKLLPLLDGLNELPPARQEPAVQGINTWLQSDTGAPRLLVCSRLEEYELYASKLDLNGAICLSPLTDEQLNGYLVSLKMTHLWETLQHDDDLLALVRTPLLLSVSILANDDLDRAQWSRLQTTQERLDYLLDAYIGRRLHEPVKSKAYPPGKQPTARQTRHWLVWLAKQLQAQSEDEFLIEKMQPTMLASRKQKIIVGLIVGLIGGDEPITLVENFDLSFSRFARKSFFRELGQWLIVGLIVGLIVGLIVGL
;
A
#
# COMPACT_ATOMS: atom_id res chain seq x y z
N MET A 1 -6.52 67.03 23.56
CA MET A 1 -7.52 67.98 23.01
C MET A 1 -7.92 67.41 21.66
N ALA A 2 -9.02 66.65 21.57
CA ALA A 2 -10.38 67.14 21.25
C ALA A 2 -10.39 67.84 19.88
N ALA A 3 -11.25 67.56 18.90
CA ALA A 3 -12.53 66.89 18.87
C ALA A 3 -12.83 66.50 17.39
N GLN A 4 -13.53 65.38 17.15
CA GLN A 4 -14.91 65.32 16.62
C GLN A 4 -15.13 65.98 15.24
N ALA A 5 -15.44 65.12 14.27
CA ALA A 5 -15.98 65.44 12.96
C ALA A 5 -17.42 64.92 12.85
N GLN A 6 -18.34 65.80 12.43
CA GLN A 6 -19.64 65.63 11.72
C GLN A 6 -20.52 66.87 12.00
N PRO A 7 -21.59 67.21 11.23
CA PRO A 7 -22.25 66.48 10.12
C PRO A 7 -22.71 67.32 8.87
N GLY A 8 -23.06 66.62 7.78
CA GLY A 8 -24.39 66.72 7.10
C GLY A 8 -24.69 67.78 6.00
N SER A 9 -24.97 67.31 4.77
CA SER A 9 -26.18 67.63 3.94
C SER A 9 -26.17 66.77 2.65
N LEU A 10 -27.01 65.75 2.41
CA LEU A 10 -28.44 65.69 2.02
C LEU A 10 -28.84 66.31 0.66
N ALA A 11 -29.03 65.44 -0.34
CA ALA A 11 -30.10 65.40 -1.38
C ALA A 11 -29.83 64.15 -2.28
N ALA A 12 -30.60 63.05 -2.28
CA ALA A 12 -31.93 62.79 -2.91
C ALA A 12 -31.93 63.19 -4.42
N ASP A 13 -32.30 62.41 -5.43
CA ASP A 13 -33.00 61.13 -5.69
C ASP A 13 -32.41 60.59 -7.03
N GLY A 14 -32.35 59.31 -7.40
CA GLY A 14 -33.46 58.39 -7.64
C GLY A 14 -33.27 57.69 -9.01
N ALA A 15 -33.96 56.56 -9.18
CA ALA A 15 -34.19 55.78 -10.40
C ALA A 15 -33.14 54.72 -10.83
N ALA A 16 -33.52 53.48 -10.52
CA ALA A 16 -33.07 52.24 -11.12
C ALA A 16 -33.38 52.17 -12.62
N ALA A 17 -32.47 51.57 -13.39
CA ALA A 17 -32.79 50.96 -14.68
C ALA A 17 -31.86 49.76 -14.93
N LEU A 18 -32.50 48.61 -15.11
CA LEU A 18 -31.93 47.36 -15.59
C LEU A 18 -31.20 47.60 -16.92
N GLY A 19 -29.92 47.25 -16.97
CA GLY A 19 -29.04 47.48 -18.13
C GLY A 19 -28.30 46.21 -18.54
N GLU A 20 -28.94 45.51 -19.48
CA GLU A 20 -28.41 44.70 -20.58
C GLU A 20 -26.98 44.13 -20.54
N ARG A 21 -26.97 42.82 -20.81
CA ARG A 21 -25.85 41.97 -21.18
C ARG A 21 -25.05 42.60 -22.34
N ASN A 22 -23.75 42.79 -22.15
CA ASN A 22 -22.80 42.84 -23.24
C ASN A 22 -21.82 41.66 -23.10
N VAL A 23 -22.01 40.69 -23.98
CA VAL A 23 -21.14 39.53 -24.20
C VAL A 23 -19.97 40.00 -25.07
N GLY A 24 -18.78 40.08 -24.48
CA GLY A 24 -17.53 40.13 -25.23
C GLY A 24 -17.03 38.71 -25.47
N VAL A 25 -17.09 38.23 -26.72
CA VAL A 25 -16.53 36.93 -27.12
C VAL A 25 -15.02 37.09 -27.29
N GLY A 26 -14.26 36.60 -26.30
CA GLY A 26 -12.86 36.25 -26.46
C GLY A 26 -12.75 34.73 -26.41
N GLN A 27 -12.39 34.09 -27.52
CA GLN A 27 -12.12 32.65 -27.56
C GLN A 27 -10.93 32.32 -26.65
N SER A 28 -11.15 31.41 -25.69
CA SER A 28 -10.11 30.70 -24.96
C SER A 28 -10.37 29.21 -25.13
N VAL A 29 -9.34 28.54 -25.64
CA VAL A 29 -9.25 27.09 -25.80
C VAL A 29 -9.00 26.49 -24.42
N ASP A 30 -10.07 26.15 -23.71
CA ASP A 30 -10.13 24.93 -22.89
C ASP A 30 -11.55 24.77 -22.33
N GLY A 31 -12.19 23.67 -22.73
CA GLY A 31 -13.56 23.35 -22.36
C GLY A 31 -13.66 22.99 -20.89
N SER A 32 -14.08 23.93 -20.05
CA SER A 32 -14.63 23.64 -18.72
C SER A 32 -15.91 24.44 -18.50
N ALA A 33 -17.03 23.74 -18.52
CA ALA A 33 -18.32 24.28 -18.11
C ALA A 33 -18.37 24.28 -16.57
N LEU A 34 -18.38 25.47 -15.97
CA LEU A 34 -18.68 25.65 -14.55
C LEU A 34 -20.18 25.49 -14.34
N VAL A 35 -20.59 24.38 -13.70
CA VAL A 35 -21.92 24.25 -13.09
C VAL A 35 -21.70 24.28 -11.58
N SER A 36 -22.15 25.37 -10.95
CA SER A 36 -22.11 25.58 -9.50
C SER A 36 -23.36 25.00 -8.87
N GLY A 37 -23.19 24.17 -7.85
CA GLY A 37 -24.25 23.68 -6.97
C GLY A 37 -23.65 23.31 -5.62
N ASP A 38 -24.24 23.84 -4.56
CA ASP A 38 -23.77 23.74 -3.17
C ASP A 38 -23.57 22.28 -2.74
N GLY A 39 -22.32 21.91 -2.54
CA GLY A 39 -21.90 20.58 -2.13
C GLY A 39 -20.39 20.55 -2.04
N ASN A 40 -19.87 20.26 -0.86
CA ASN A 40 -18.47 20.30 -0.50
C ASN A 40 -17.61 19.50 -1.49
N GLN A 41 -17.02 20.18 -2.49
CA GLN A 41 -16.05 19.58 -3.40
C GLN A 41 -14.68 19.74 -2.75
N ILE A 42 -14.15 18.63 -2.21
CA ILE A 42 -12.71 18.52 -2.00
C ILE A 42 -12.09 18.49 -3.40
N ASN A 43 -11.76 19.67 -3.89
CA ASN A 43 -11.12 19.85 -5.18
C ASN A 43 -9.74 19.18 -5.10
N GLN A 44 -9.57 18.02 -5.74
CA GLN A 44 -8.27 17.34 -5.91
C GLN A 44 -7.37 18.09 -6.91
N THR A 45 -7.41 19.41 -6.92
CA THR A 45 -6.60 20.26 -7.77
C THR A 45 -5.47 20.87 -6.95
N HIS A 46 -4.26 20.34 -7.19
CA HIS A 46 -2.97 20.97 -6.93
C HIS A 46 -2.83 21.73 -5.61
N THR A 47 -2.77 20.99 -4.50
CA THR A 47 -1.97 21.45 -3.36
C THR A 47 -0.65 20.67 -3.41
N VAL A 48 0.43 21.36 -3.76
CA VAL A 48 1.79 20.83 -3.85
C VAL A 48 2.25 20.43 -2.45
N ASN A 49 1.91 19.22 -2.03
CA ASN A 49 2.35 18.64 -0.77
C ASN A 49 3.64 17.85 -1.05
N HIS A 50 4.75 18.23 -0.41
CA HIS A 50 5.97 17.42 -0.40
C HIS A 50 5.68 16.13 0.38
N TYR A 51 5.20 15.10 -0.32
CA TYR A 51 4.91 13.80 0.27
C TYR A 51 6.23 13.16 0.71
N TYR A 52 6.40 12.99 2.04
CA TYR A 52 7.52 12.23 2.64
C TYR A 52 8.92 12.73 2.23
N GLY A 53 9.03 14.01 1.86
CA GLY A 53 10.29 14.61 1.44
C GLY A 53 10.84 14.09 0.11
N LEU A 54 10.06 13.34 -0.69
CA LEU A 54 10.44 13.01 -2.06
C LEU A 54 10.20 14.20 -2.99
N PRO A 55 11.12 14.50 -3.91
CA PRO A 55 10.89 15.52 -4.94
C PRO A 55 9.78 15.08 -5.91
N GLU A 56 9.08 16.04 -6.52
CA GLU A 56 8.00 15.75 -7.50
C GLU A 56 8.44 14.87 -8.66
N THR A 57 9.72 14.97 -9.03
CA THR A 57 10.35 14.16 -10.06
C THR A 57 11.66 13.58 -9.52
N GLN A 58 11.90 12.30 -9.84
CA GLN A 58 13.15 11.65 -9.48
C GLN A 58 14.33 12.34 -10.21
N PRO A 59 15.36 12.81 -9.49
CA PRO A 59 16.59 13.31 -10.12
C PRO A 59 17.32 12.17 -10.83
N ALA A 60 18.09 12.47 -11.88
CA ALA A 60 18.87 11.44 -12.57
C ALA A 60 19.86 10.74 -11.60
N PRO A 61 19.87 9.40 -11.54
CA PRO A 61 20.74 8.67 -10.62
C PRO A 61 22.22 8.88 -10.96
N THR A 62 23.05 9.13 -9.94
CA THR A 62 24.50 9.38 -10.08
C THR A 62 25.32 8.12 -10.37
N ARG A 63 24.76 6.93 -10.07
CA ARG A 63 25.36 5.62 -10.37
C ARG A 63 25.69 5.48 -11.85
N LYS A 64 26.77 4.77 -12.21
CA LYS A 64 27.16 4.56 -13.62
C LYS A 64 26.61 3.27 -14.21
N ASP A 65 26.53 2.21 -13.41
CA ASP A 65 26.08 0.89 -13.86
C ASP A 65 24.60 0.91 -14.28
N ARG A 66 24.29 0.29 -15.42
CA ARG A 66 22.93 0.28 -15.98
C ARG A 66 21.96 -0.55 -15.14
N ASN A 67 22.42 -1.64 -14.54
CA ASN A 67 21.55 -2.49 -13.74
C ASN A 67 21.23 -1.84 -12.41
N GLU A 68 22.21 -1.19 -11.78
CA GLU A 68 21.99 -0.41 -10.56
C GLU A 68 21.03 0.77 -10.80
N LYS A 69 21.15 1.47 -11.94
CA LYS A 69 20.17 2.49 -12.36
C LYS A 69 18.75 1.93 -12.52
N THR A 70 18.65 0.74 -13.13
CA THR A 70 17.35 0.07 -13.28
C THR A 70 16.75 -0.27 -11.92
N LEU A 71 17.54 -0.84 -11.01
CA LEU A 71 17.07 -1.20 -9.69
C LEU A 71 16.66 0.03 -8.88
N ILE A 72 17.48 1.09 -8.85
CA ILE A 72 17.14 2.28 -8.05
C ILE A 72 15.90 3.00 -8.56
N ASN A 73 15.69 3.05 -9.88
CA ASN A 73 14.46 3.59 -10.45
C ASN A 73 13.25 2.72 -10.08
N ALA A 74 13.38 1.39 -10.13
CA ALA A 74 12.30 0.48 -9.72
C ALA A 74 11.96 0.64 -8.22
N VAL A 75 12.97 0.78 -7.37
CA VAL A 75 12.80 1.06 -5.93
C VAL A 75 12.18 2.43 -5.70
N TRP A 76 12.61 3.47 -6.42
CA TRP A 76 12.03 4.80 -6.32
C TRP A 76 10.54 4.78 -6.68
N THR A 77 10.19 4.15 -7.81
CA THR A 77 8.80 3.99 -8.24
C THR A 77 7.98 3.24 -7.18
N GLU A 78 8.50 2.12 -6.66
CA GLU A 78 7.84 1.36 -5.60
C GLU A 78 7.57 2.23 -4.35
N VAL A 79 8.57 3.00 -3.91
CA VAL A 79 8.41 3.88 -2.73
C VAL A 79 7.40 4.99 -3.01
N ASP A 80 7.52 5.70 -4.14
CA ASP A 80 6.61 6.79 -4.52
C ASP A 80 5.16 6.28 -4.67
N ASP A 81 4.96 5.16 -5.40
CA ASP A 81 3.65 4.57 -5.61
C ASP A 81 3.01 4.13 -4.30
N ARG A 82 3.75 3.45 -3.41
CA ARG A 82 3.21 3.02 -2.12
C ARG A 82 2.89 4.18 -1.19
N LEU A 83 3.66 5.26 -1.25
CA LEU A 83 3.38 6.48 -0.48
C LEU A 83 2.14 7.21 -1.00
N ARG A 84 1.95 7.28 -2.33
CA ARG A 84 0.74 7.85 -2.97
C ARG A 84 -0.51 7.00 -2.74
N GLN A 85 -0.36 5.68 -2.68
CA GLN A 85 -1.46 4.75 -2.43
C GLN A 85 -1.80 4.60 -0.94
N SER A 86 -0.99 5.17 -0.04
CA SER A 86 -1.30 5.20 1.39
C SER A 86 -2.68 5.82 1.60
N LEU A 87 -3.49 5.17 2.44
CA LEU A 87 -4.93 5.40 2.58
C LEU A 87 -5.33 6.88 2.68
N HIS A 88 -4.48 7.68 3.30
CA HIS A 88 -4.75 9.08 3.54
C HIS A 88 -4.28 10.04 2.43
N ASN A 89 -3.35 9.63 1.54
CA ASN A 89 -2.77 10.46 0.46
C ASN A 89 -2.42 11.90 0.89
N ALA A 90 -2.13 12.11 2.18
CA ALA A 90 -1.92 13.39 2.81
C ALA A 90 -0.92 13.24 3.98
N ILE A 91 -0.54 14.38 4.54
CA ILE A 91 0.69 14.67 5.30
C ILE A 91 1.11 13.54 6.26
N LEU A 92 2.39 13.16 6.24
CA LEU A 92 2.94 12.14 7.15
C LEU A 92 2.79 12.59 8.62
N ILE A 93 2.15 11.77 9.44
CA ILE A 93 2.29 11.88 10.90
C ILE A 93 3.53 11.09 11.32
N ARG A 94 4.56 11.78 11.78
CA ARG A 94 5.70 11.11 12.42
C ARG A 94 5.29 10.64 13.81
N LEU A 95 5.28 9.34 13.98
CA LEU A 95 4.86 8.68 15.21
C LEU A 95 5.93 8.83 16.29
N ASP A 96 5.48 8.95 17.53
CA ASP A 96 6.39 8.92 18.66
C ASP A 96 6.91 7.50 18.87
N MET A 97 8.20 7.39 19.19
CA MET A 97 8.91 6.13 19.25
C MET A 97 9.55 5.94 20.62
N ALA A 98 9.60 4.70 21.08
CA ALA A 98 10.34 4.32 22.29
C ALA A 98 11.47 3.35 21.91
N GLU A 99 12.68 3.59 22.40
CA GLU A 99 13.79 2.64 22.27
C GLU A 99 13.47 1.35 23.05
N GLN A 100 13.69 0.20 22.42
CA GLN A 100 13.42 -1.13 22.96
C GLN A 100 14.67 -2.02 22.91
N ARG A 101 15.78 -1.55 23.52
CA ARG A 101 17.10 -2.19 23.42
C ARG A 101 17.10 -3.68 23.83
N SER A 102 16.21 -4.07 24.74
CA SER A 102 16.04 -5.46 25.19
C SER A 102 15.49 -6.41 24.12
N GLN A 103 14.92 -5.91 23.02
CA GLN A 103 14.30 -6.72 21.97
C GLN A 103 15.30 -7.16 20.90
N VAL A 104 16.57 -6.81 20.99
CA VAL A 104 17.60 -7.23 20.02
C VAL A 104 18.82 -7.82 20.72
N ASN A 105 19.51 -8.72 20.04
CA ASN A 105 20.73 -9.31 20.54
C ASN A 105 21.94 -8.56 19.99
N ARG A 106 22.60 -7.77 20.84
CA ARG A 106 23.75 -6.94 20.45
C ARG A 106 25.04 -7.73 20.71
N PRO A 107 25.96 -7.84 19.73
CA PRO A 107 27.16 -8.67 19.87
C PRO A 107 28.04 -8.34 21.09
N TRP A 108 28.05 -7.08 21.52
CA TRP A 108 28.86 -6.57 22.63
C TRP A 108 28.10 -6.48 23.97
N ASP A 109 26.81 -6.82 24.03
CA ASP A 109 26.01 -6.76 25.26
C ASP A 109 26.02 -8.09 26.05
N SER A 110 26.75 -9.12 25.59
CA SER A 110 26.79 -10.44 26.25
C SER A 110 27.36 -10.38 27.69
N GLU A 111 28.12 -9.33 28.01
CA GLU A 111 28.73 -9.10 29.34
C GLU A 111 28.02 -8.01 30.19
N LEU A 112 27.04 -7.28 29.63
CA LEU A 112 26.47 -6.04 30.21
C LEU A 112 24.94 -6.08 30.36
N ARG A 113 24.37 -7.26 30.62
CA ARG A 113 22.90 -7.51 30.68
C ARG A 113 22.15 -6.89 31.87
N THR A 114 22.66 -5.85 32.54
CA THR A 114 22.14 -5.45 33.86
C THR A 114 21.71 -4.00 34.06
N ALA A 115 21.77 -3.08 33.08
CA ALA A 115 21.57 -1.66 33.40
C ALA A 115 20.42 -0.89 32.72
N ASP A 116 19.89 -1.27 31.55
CA ASP A 116 19.02 -0.35 30.79
C ASP A 116 17.77 -1.03 30.20
N GLN A 117 16.99 -1.71 31.07
CA GLN A 117 15.79 -2.47 30.66
C GLN A 117 14.53 -1.62 30.43
N LYS A 118 14.53 -0.33 30.78
CA LYS A 118 13.34 0.50 30.57
C LYS A 118 13.35 1.13 29.19
N ALA A 119 12.25 0.94 28.47
CA ALA A 119 12.01 1.62 27.22
C ALA A 119 12.16 3.14 27.40
N LYS A 120 13.03 3.75 26.60
CA LYS A 120 13.28 5.20 26.66
C LYS A 120 12.53 5.87 25.53
N THR A 121 11.60 6.76 25.86
CA THR A 121 10.88 7.57 24.89
C THR A 121 11.86 8.49 24.15
N LEU A 122 11.81 8.48 22.83
CA LEU A 122 12.55 9.39 21.97
C LEU A 122 11.87 10.77 21.95
N ALA A 123 12.57 11.79 21.46
CA ALA A 123 11.96 13.11 21.31
C ALA A 123 10.77 13.02 20.33
N PRO A 124 9.63 13.68 20.62
CA PRO A 124 8.47 13.64 19.74
C PRO A 124 8.80 14.04 18.31
N GLY A 125 8.27 13.30 17.33
CA GLY A 125 8.50 13.57 15.91
C GLY A 125 9.92 13.29 15.37
N THR A 126 10.78 12.59 16.14
CA THR A 126 12.11 12.13 15.68
C THR A 126 11.99 11.36 14.35
N PRO A 127 12.72 11.72 13.28
CA PRO A 127 12.72 10.93 12.05
C PRO A 127 13.34 9.55 12.25
N VAL A 128 12.75 8.50 11.67
CA VAL A 128 13.32 7.15 11.74
C VAL A 128 14.71 7.07 11.12
N ALA A 129 14.99 7.87 10.08
CA ALA A 129 16.31 7.97 9.47
C ALA A 129 17.39 8.44 10.47
N GLU A 130 17.04 9.37 11.37
CA GLU A 130 17.96 9.84 12.40
C GLU A 130 18.33 8.68 13.35
N VAL A 131 17.35 7.89 13.77
CA VAL A 131 17.57 6.71 14.63
C VAL A 131 18.41 5.66 13.90
N PHE A 132 18.09 5.39 12.63
CA PHE A 132 18.79 4.42 11.80
C PHE A 132 20.28 4.76 11.62
N ASP A 133 20.59 6.06 11.49
CA ASP A 133 21.95 6.57 11.30
C ASP A 133 22.75 6.72 12.61
N ARG A 134 22.12 6.55 13.78
CA ARG A 134 22.86 6.66 15.06
C ARG A 134 23.98 5.63 15.10
N ARG A 135 25.14 6.03 15.62
CA ARG A 135 26.34 5.19 15.65
C ARG A 135 26.13 3.87 16.42
N ASP A 136 25.31 3.86 17.45
CA ASP A 136 25.00 2.68 18.26
C ASP A 136 23.98 1.72 17.59
N VAL A 137 23.25 2.20 16.58
CA VAL A 137 22.35 1.41 15.72
C VAL A 137 23.07 0.96 14.44
N GLY A 138 23.88 1.81 13.83
CA GLY A 138 24.71 1.46 12.67
C GLY A 138 23.91 0.87 11.49
N GLY A 139 22.67 1.34 11.28
CA GLY A 139 21.79 0.85 10.23
C GLY A 139 21.22 -0.56 10.42
N LYS A 140 21.32 -1.17 11.61
CA LYS A 140 20.67 -2.45 11.94
C LYS A 140 19.55 -2.24 12.95
N LEU A 141 18.33 -2.08 12.45
CA LEU A 141 17.18 -1.59 13.24
C LEU A 141 15.98 -2.54 13.16
N LEU A 142 15.41 -2.87 14.32
CA LEU A 142 14.10 -3.51 14.45
C LEU A 142 13.04 -2.44 14.75
N VAL A 143 11.93 -2.47 14.01
CA VAL A 143 10.75 -1.62 14.22
C VAL A 143 9.58 -2.48 14.70
N LEU A 144 9.15 -2.22 15.93
CA LEU A 144 8.04 -2.89 16.60
C LEU A 144 6.82 -1.98 16.66
N GLY A 145 5.65 -2.59 16.81
CA GLY A 145 4.41 -1.86 17.05
C GLY A 145 3.17 -2.71 16.83
N ASN A 146 2.05 -2.26 17.38
CA ASN A 146 0.77 -2.94 17.28
C ASN A 146 0.25 -3.03 15.82
N PRO A 147 -0.74 -3.88 15.53
CA PRO A 147 -1.44 -3.86 14.25
C PRO A 147 -1.95 -2.45 13.92
N GLY A 148 -1.76 -1.99 12.69
CA GLY A 148 -2.17 -0.65 12.27
C GLY A 148 -1.35 0.51 12.85
N ALA A 149 -0.30 0.24 13.65
CA ALA A 149 0.56 1.26 14.26
C ALA A 149 1.47 2.02 13.27
N GLY A 150 1.41 1.75 11.96
CA GLY A 150 2.20 2.50 10.97
C GLY A 150 3.61 1.96 10.69
N LYS A 151 3.95 0.72 11.07
CA LYS A 151 5.28 0.11 10.79
C LYS A 151 5.71 0.20 9.33
N THR A 152 4.85 -0.21 8.40
CA THR A 152 5.11 -0.12 6.96
C THR A 152 5.27 1.34 6.50
N THR A 153 4.48 2.27 7.07
CA THR A 153 4.59 3.72 6.78
C THR A 153 5.92 4.28 7.28
N THR A 154 6.37 3.89 8.47
CA THR A 154 7.69 4.25 9.01
C THR A 154 8.82 3.66 8.17
N MET A 155 8.69 2.42 7.71
CA MET A 155 9.63 1.81 6.77
C MET A 155 9.68 2.57 5.44
N LEU A 156 8.53 3.01 4.91
CA LEU A 156 8.45 3.81 3.69
C LEU A 156 9.05 5.21 3.87
N ASP A 157 8.86 5.86 5.03
CA ASP A 157 9.51 7.13 5.37
C ASP A 157 11.05 6.99 5.40
N LEU A 158 11.55 5.89 5.97
CA LEU A 158 12.97 5.56 5.89
C LEU A 158 13.39 5.29 4.45
N ALA A 159 12.63 4.49 3.70
CA ALA A 159 12.95 4.12 2.31
C ALA A 159 13.02 5.36 1.42
N ALA A 160 12.13 6.33 1.59
CA ALA A 160 12.13 7.61 0.90
C ALA A 160 13.43 8.40 1.14
N THR A 161 13.93 8.38 2.38
CA THR A 161 15.21 9.02 2.70
C THR A 161 16.39 8.24 2.10
N LEU A 162 16.39 6.90 2.24
CA LEU A 162 17.48 6.04 1.78
C LEU A 162 17.59 6.00 0.25
N VAL A 163 16.47 5.99 -0.48
CA VAL A 163 16.48 5.94 -1.95
C VAL A 163 17.01 7.25 -2.52
N GLN A 164 16.70 8.39 -1.87
CA GLN A 164 17.30 9.68 -2.22
C GLN A 164 18.81 9.69 -2.03
N ARG A 165 19.31 9.14 -0.91
CA ARG A 165 20.75 9.00 -0.67
C ARG A 165 21.41 8.12 -1.73
N ALA A 166 20.86 6.93 -2.00
CA ALA A 166 21.36 6.02 -3.03
C ALA A 166 21.29 6.60 -4.45
N ASN A 167 20.39 7.55 -4.69
CA ASN A 167 20.23 8.24 -5.98
C ASN A 167 21.26 9.35 -6.16
N GLY A 168 21.65 10.01 -5.07
CA GLY A 168 22.67 11.06 -5.03
C GLY A 168 24.09 10.52 -4.88
N ASP A 169 24.29 9.38 -4.21
CA ASP A 169 25.59 8.80 -3.89
C ASP A 169 25.68 7.32 -4.34
N PRO A 170 26.58 6.97 -5.28
CA PRO A 170 26.80 5.58 -5.70
C PRO A 170 27.30 4.63 -4.61
N GLU A 171 27.90 5.15 -3.53
CA GLU A 171 28.41 4.35 -2.42
C GLU A 171 27.30 3.98 -1.41
N GLU A 172 26.17 4.69 -1.41
CA GLU A 172 25.05 4.39 -0.52
C GLU A 172 24.23 3.19 -1.03
N PRO A 173 23.99 2.15 -0.23
CA PRO A 173 23.32 0.94 -0.69
C PRO A 173 21.86 1.21 -1.09
N ILE A 174 21.38 0.44 -2.07
CA ILE A 174 20.02 0.58 -2.60
C ILE A 174 19.01 -0.08 -1.64
N PRO A 175 18.00 0.64 -1.12
CA PRO A 175 17.03 0.11 -0.16
C PRO A 175 15.98 -0.77 -0.84
N VAL A 176 16.13 -2.09 -0.77
CA VAL A 176 15.20 -3.04 -1.41
C VAL A 176 14.14 -3.50 -0.42
N MET A 177 12.87 -3.25 -0.74
CA MET A 177 11.74 -3.60 0.12
C MET A 177 11.21 -4.99 -0.22
N VAL A 178 11.23 -5.91 0.74
CA VAL A 178 10.73 -7.28 0.56
C VAL A 178 9.84 -7.68 1.72
N ASN A 179 8.78 -8.45 1.44
CA ASN A 179 7.85 -8.95 2.44
C ASN A 179 8.26 -10.37 2.85
N LEU A 180 8.50 -10.60 4.14
CA LEU A 180 8.88 -11.88 4.71
C LEU A 180 7.81 -12.96 4.59
N SER A 181 6.53 -12.60 4.41
CA SER A 181 5.42 -13.55 4.27
C SER A 181 5.63 -14.55 3.13
N SER A 182 6.41 -14.18 2.11
CA SER A 182 6.74 -15.06 0.99
C SER A 182 7.78 -16.14 1.31
N TRP A 183 8.41 -16.10 2.49
CA TRP A 183 9.41 -17.10 2.90
C TRP A 183 8.74 -18.40 3.38
N GLN A 184 8.37 -19.23 2.41
CA GLN A 184 7.54 -20.40 2.70
C GLN A 184 8.31 -21.62 3.22
N ASN A 185 9.62 -21.69 3.00
CA ASN A 185 10.43 -22.86 3.35
C ASN A 185 11.50 -22.49 4.39
N ALA A 186 11.29 -22.92 5.64
CA ALA A 186 12.20 -22.67 6.77
C ALA A 186 13.61 -23.28 6.58
N ASN A 187 13.75 -24.32 5.75
CA ASN A 187 15.05 -24.93 5.45
C ASN A 187 15.80 -24.21 4.33
N GLN A 188 15.17 -23.26 3.64
CA GLN A 188 15.82 -22.49 2.59
C GLN A 188 16.71 -21.42 3.24
N PRO A 189 17.99 -21.30 2.83
CA PRO A 189 18.84 -20.20 3.28
C PRO A 189 18.22 -18.83 2.96
N PHE A 190 18.31 -17.89 3.90
CA PHE A 190 17.69 -16.57 3.75
C PHE A 190 18.20 -15.83 2.51
N ALA A 191 19.49 -15.90 2.21
CA ALA A 191 20.07 -15.28 1.01
C ALA A 191 19.41 -15.80 -0.28
N ASP A 192 19.21 -17.12 -0.39
CA ASP A 192 18.58 -17.72 -1.56
C ASP A 192 17.12 -17.31 -1.71
N TRP A 193 16.42 -17.13 -0.59
CA TRP A 193 15.06 -16.59 -0.58
C TRP A 193 15.05 -15.14 -1.05
N LEU A 194 15.91 -14.29 -0.48
CA LEU A 194 16.02 -12.89 -0.84
C LEU A 194 16.34 -12.72 -2.34
N LEU A 195 17.24 -13.54 -2.90
CA LEU A 195 17.56 -13.52 -4.33
C LEU A 195 16.37 -13.89 -5.23
N LYS A 196 15.48 -14.79 -4.78
CA LYS A 196 14.24 -15.10 -5.50
C LYS A 196 13.27 -13.93 -5.45
N GLU A 197 13.13 -13.28 -4.30
CA GLU A 197 12.26 -12.10 -4.16
C GLU A 197 12.76 -10.92 -4.99
N LEU A 198 14.07 -10.65 -5.00
CA LEU A 198 14.66 -9.62 -5.85
C LEU A 198 14.40 -9.88 -7.34
N LYS A 199 14.41 -11.14 -7.77
CA LYS A 199 14.07 -11.52 -9.14
C LYS A 199 12.60 -11.30 -9.45
N LEU A 200 11.71 -11.73 -8.57
CA LEU A 200 10.26 -11.63 -8.76
C LEU A 200 9.80 -10.17 -8.75
N LYS A 201 10.24 -9.40 -7.76
CA LYS A 201 9.79 -8.03 -7.53
C LYS A 201 10.51 -6.99 -8.40
N TYR A 202 11.82 -7.12 -8.56
CA TYR A 202 12.65 -6.10 -9.23
C TYR A 202 13.30 -6.59 -10.53
N GLY A 203 13.05 -7.82 -10.96
CA GLY A 203 13.66 -8.39 -12.18
C GLY A 203 15.16 -8.67 -12.06
N VAL A 204 15.73 -8.62 -10.86
CA VAL A 204 17.18 -8.82 -10.64
C VAL A 204 17.53 -10.30 -10.75
N SER A 205 18.39 -10.66 -11.70
CA SER A 205 18.82 -12.06 -11.84
C SER A 205 19.55 -12.55 -10.58
N GLN A 206 19.44 -13.84 -10.25
CA GLN A 206 20.08 -14.42 -9.06
C GLN A 206 21.60 -14.19 -9.04
N LYS A 207 22.28 -14.34 -10.19
CA LYS A 207 23.73 -14.11 -10.31
C LYS A 207 24.09 -12.66 -9.95
N LEU A 208 23.35 -11.69 -10.50
CA LEU A 208 23.59 -10.29 -10.22
C LEU A 208 23.28 -9.92 -8.76
N GLY A 209 22.15 -10.43 -8.23
CA GLY A 209 21.79 -10.24 -6.84
C GLY A 209 22.86 -10.80 -5.89
N GLN A 210 23.44 -11.96 -6.20
CA GLN A 210 24.50 -12.56 -5.39
C GLN A 210 25.75 -11.68 -5.36
N THR A 211 26.14 -11.14 -6.52
CA THR A 211 27.21 -10.14 -6.61
C THR A 211 26.89 -8.92 -5.74
N TRP A 212 25.70 -8.32 -5.86
CA TRP A 212 25.33 -7.15 -5.08
C TRP A 212 25.24 -7.39 -3.57
N LEU A 213 24.84 -8.59 -3.12
CA LEU A 213 24.90 -8.99 -1.71
C LEU A 213 26.36 -9.10 -1.21
N SER A 214 27.24 -9.70 -2.00
CA SER A 214 28.66 -9.81 -1.65
C SER A 214 29.35 -8.44 -1.61
N GLU A 215 29.02 -7.55 -2.55
CA GLU A 215 29.53 -6.18 -2.63
C GLU A 215 28.85 -5.20 -1.68
N LYS A 216 27.91 -5.67 -0.83
CA LYS A 216 27.18 -4.85 0.16
C LYS A 216 26.40 -3.67 -0.44
N LYS A 217 25.97 -3.81 -1.70
CA LYS A 217 25.24 -2.76 -2.45
C LYS A 217 23.74 -2.70 -2.14
N LEU A 218 23.21 -3.68 -1.42
CA LEU A 218 21.79 -3.76 -1.08
C LEU A 218 21.58 -3.51 0.41
N LEU A 219 20.52 -2.79 0.73
CA LEU A 219 20.02 -2.58 2.09
C LEU A 219 18.59 -3.15 2.14
N PRO A 220 18.41 -4.39 2.63
CA PRO A 220 17.07 -4.96 2.72
C PRO A 220 16.23 -4.25 3.78
N LEU A 221 14.99 -3.94 3.42
CA LEU A 221 13.93 -3.47 4.30
C LEU A 221 12.87 -4.56 4.35
N LEU A 222 12.81 -5.28 5.47
CA LEU A 222 11.98 -6.48 5.64
C LEU A 222 10.71 -6.10 6.40
N ASP A 223 9.55 -6.41 5.84
CA ASP A 223 8.25 -6.29 6.52
C ASP A 223 7.59 -7.65 6.69
N GLY A 224 6.57 -7.73 7.55
CA GLY A 224 5.68 -8.90 7.61
C GLY A 224 6.25 -10.14 8.29
N LEU A 225 7.18 -10.02 9.26
CA LEU A 225 7.65 -11.19 10.03
C LEU A 225 6.49 -11.94 10.70
N ASN A 226 5.51 -11.19 11.21
CA ASN A 226 4.29 -11.71 11.82
C ASN A 226 3.33 -12.43 10.86
N GLU A 227 3.47 -12.20 9.56
CA GLU A 227 2.58 -12.77 8.54
C GLU A 227 2.97 -14.21 8.20
N LEU A 228 4.15 -14.64 8.63
CA LEU A 228 4.54 -16.04 8.58
C LEU A 228 3.67 -16.88 9.54
N PRO A 229 3.28 -18.11 9.15
CA PRO A 229 2.69 -19.08 10.07
C PRO A 229 3.55 -19.26 11.32
N PRO A 230 2.95 -19.47 12.51
CA PRO A 230 3.68 -19.54 13.78
C PRO A 230 4.88 -20.50 13.78
N ALA A 231 4.75 -21.66 13.12
CA ALA A 231 5.82 -22.64 13.01
C ALA A 231 7.05 -22.17 12.20
N ARG A 232 6.93 -21.09 11.42
CA ARG A 232 8.01 -20.53 10.58
C ARG A 232 8.58 -19.22 11.10
N GLN A 233 7.91 -18.54 12.03
CA GLN A 233 8.35 -17.25 12.56
C GLN A 233 9.72 -17.35 13.27
N GLU A 234 9.86 -18.32 14.19
CA GLU A 234 11.11 -18.56 14.92
C GLU A 234 12.26 -19.00 13.99
N PRO A 235 12.08 -20.00 13.09
CA PRO A 235 13.09 -20.31 12.07
C PRO A 235 13.49 -19.12 11.18
N ALA A 236 12.55 -18.22 10.87
CA ALA A 236 12.87 -17.04 10.07
C ALA A 236 13.83 -16.09 10.80
N VAL A 237 13.59 -15.84 12.10
CA VAL A 237 14.51 -15.06 12.95
C VAL A 237 15.90 -15.70 12.97
N GLN A 238 15.98 -17.02 13.18
CA GLN A 238 17.24 -17.76 13.21
C GLN A 238 17.97 -17.72 11.86
N GLY A 239 17.25 -17.86 10.75
CA GLY A 239 17.83 -17.81 9.42
C GLY A 239 18.31 -16.41 9.04
N ILE A 240 17.62 -15.34 9.48
CA ILE A 240 18.11 -13.96 9.33
C ILE A 240 19.41 -13.78 10.12
N ASN A 241 19.46 -14.22 11.38
CA ASN A 241 20.68 -14.13 12.21
C ASN A 241 21.85 -14.89 11.59
N THR A 242 21.60 -16.12 11.12
CA THR A 242 22.61 -16.94 10.44
C THR A 242 23.15 -16.24 9.19
N TRP A 243 22.28 -15.61 8.41
CA TRP A 243 22.69 -14.87 7.22
C TRP A 243 23.46 -13.59 7.56
N LEU A 244 23.06 -12.85 8.60
CA LEU A 244 23.76 -11.65 9.07
C LEU A 244 25.21 -11.93 9.50
N GLN A 245 25.50 -13.15 9.95
CA GLN A 245 26.85 -13.61 10.33
C GLN A 245 27.67 -14.13 9.13
N SER A 246 27.05 -14.28 7.95
CA SER A 246 27.73 -14.78 6.74
C SER A 246 28.44 -13.68 5.95
N ASP A 247 29.35 -14.07 5.04
CA ASP A 247 30.02 -13.15 4.11
C ASP A 247 29.06 -12.39 3.19
N THR A 248 27.82 -12.87 3.02
CA THR A 248 26.77 -12.21 2.23
C THR A 248 25.78 -11.41 3.06
N GLY A 249 25.93 -11.39 4.39
CA GLY A 249 25.08 -10.64 5.31
C GLY A 249 25.14 -9.13 5.05
N ALA A 250 23.99 -8.46 5.01
CA ALA A 250 23.96 -7.02 4.78
C ALA A 250 24.51 -6.24 6.02
N PRO A 251 25.29 -5.17 5.81
CA PRO A 251 25.83 -4.38 6.91
C PRO A 251 24.72 -3.54 7.56
N ARG A 252 23.69 -3.20 6.78
CA ARG A 252 22.51 -2.43 7.18
C ARG A 252 21.26 -3.23 6.82
N LEU A 253 20.30 -3.26 7.73
CA LEU A 253 19.07 -4.05 7.65
C LEU A 253 17.99 -3.37 8.51
N LEU A 254 16.78 -3.24 7.97
CA LEU A 254 15.60 -2.94 8.77
C LEU A 254 14.64 -4.12 8.77
N VAL A 255 14.07 -4.44 9.93
CA VAL A 255 13.02 -5.45 10.07
C VAL A 255 11.82 -4.85 10.80
N CYS A 256 10.62 -5.06 10.28
CA CYS A 256 9.37 -4.72 10.95
C CYS A 256 8.70 -5.97 11.52
N SER A 257 8.18 -5.89 12.75
CA SER A 257 7.40 -6.97 13.37
C SER A 257 6.36 -6.42 14.34
N ARG A 258 5.33 -7.20 14.64
CA ARG A 258 4.44 -6.90 15.76
C ARG A 258 5.15 -7.14 17.09
N LEU A 259 4.86 -6.28 18.08
CA LEU A 259 5.51 -6.34 19.39
C LEU A 259 5.18 -7.64 20.13
N GLU A 260 3.89 -7.90 20.37
CA GLU A 260 3.41 -9.01 21.20
C GLU A 260 3.90 -10.37 20.69
N GLU A 261 3.83 -10.61 19.39
CA GLU A 261 4.26 -11.87 18.79
C GLU A 261 5.78 -12.04 18.84
N TYR A 262 6.52 -10.94 18.61
CA TYR A 262 7.99 -10.95 18.66
C TYR A 262 8.54 -11.16 20.08
N GLU A 263 7.80 -10.71 21.10
CA GLU A 263 8.15 -10.93 22.50
C GLU A 263 8.13 -12.41 22.89
N LEU A 264 7.26 -13.20 22.23
CA LEU A 264 7.11 -14.64 22.49
C LEU A 264 8.22 -15.49 21.86
N TYR A 265 8.99 -14.95 20.92
CA TYR A 265 10.08 -15.67 20.27
C TYR A 265 11.22 -15.97 21.25
N ALA A 266 11.76 -17.17 21.15
CA ALA A 266 12.89 -17.59 21.98
C ALA A 266 14.19 -16.89 21.54
N SER A 267 14.36 -16.73 20.22
CA SER A 267 15.48 -16.01 19.62
C SER A 267 15.13 -14.56 19.38
N LYS A 268 16.10 -13.66 19.61
CA LYS A 268 16.02 -12.25 19.20
C LYS A 268 16.91 -12.03 17.98
N LEU A 269 16.57 -11.04 17.17
CA LEU A 269 17.34 -10.69 15.98
C LEU A 269 18.68 -10.08 16.39
N ASP A 270 19.74 -10.48 15.68
CA ASP A 270 21.11 -9.99 15.86
C ASP A 270 21.28 -8.58 15.24
N LEU A 271 20.50 -7.64 15.76
CA LEU A 271 20.46 -6.23 15.35
C LEU A 271 21.01 -5.34 16.47
N ASN A 272 21.29 -4.08 16.13
CA ASN A 272 21.98 -3.16 17.03
C ASN A 272 21.02 -2.23 17.77
N GLY A 273 19.84 -1.96 17.18
CA GLY A 273 18.82 -1.11 17.77
C GLY A 273 17.43 -1.65 17.54
N ALA A 274 16.51 -1.24 18.42
CA ALA A 274 15.08 -1.51 18.30
C ALA A 274 14.29 -0.29 18.75
N ILE A 275 13.21 -0.01 18.03
CA ILE A 275 12.22 1.01 18.38
C ILE A 275 10.83 0.39 18.38
N CYS A 276 9.94 0.88 19.23
CA CYS A 276 8.52 0.60 19.17
C CYS A 276 7.74 1.87 18.85
N LEU A 277 6.85 1.78 17.87
CA LEU A 277 5.91 2.84 17.52
C LEU A 277 4.84 2.95 18.61
N SER A 278 4.59 4.18 19.05
CA SER A 278 3.58 4.49 20.07
C SER A 278 2.25 4.84 19.40
N PRO A 279 1.11 4.64 20.09
CA PRO A 279 -0.16 5.24 19.68
C PRO A 279 -0.04 6.76 19.53
N LEU A 280 -0.86 7.35 18.67
CA LEU A 280 -0.87 8.79 18.47
C LEU A 280 -1.26 9.53 19.75
N THR A 281 -0.50 10.59 20.06
CA THR A 281 -0.83 11.53 21.12
C THR A 281 -1.94 12.49 20.68
N ASP A 282 -2.57 13.17 21.63
CA ASP A 282 -3.63 14.15 21.33
C ASP A 282 -3.06 15.35 20.58
N GLU A 283 -1.83 15.73 20.89
CA GLU A 283 -1.09 16.77 20.17
C GLU A 283 -0.83 16.37 18.72
N GLN A 284 -0.43 15.11 18.46
CA GLN A 284 -0.24 14.59 17.10
C GLN A 284 -1.55 14.53 16.33
N LEU A 285 -2.63 14.04 16.95
CA LEU A 285 -3.96 13.97 16.34
C LEU A 285 -4.48 15.36 15.96
N ASN A 286 -4.45 16.30 16.89
CA ASN A 286 -4.90 17.66 16.66
C ASN A 286 -4.06 18.34 15.58
N GLY A 287 -2.72 18.31 15.71
CA GLY A 287 -1.82 18.93 14.73
C GLY A 287 -2.02 18.39 13.32
N TYR A 288 -2.24 17.09 13.20
CA TYR A 288 -2.54 16.45 11.93
C TYR A 288 -3.91 16.86 11.36
N LEU A 289 -4.99 16.79 12.14
CA LEU A 289 -6.33 17.18 11.66
C LEU A 289 -6.40 18.67 11.29
N VAL A 290 -5.69 19.53 12.01
CA VAL A 290 -5.53 20.95 11.66
C VAL A 290 -4.81 21.12 10.32
N SER A 291 -3.74 20.35 10.08
CA SER A 291 -3.02 20.38 8.79
C SER A 291 -3.90 19.99 7.59
N LEU A 292 -4.93 19.17 7.84
CA LEU A 292 -5.92 18.74 6.86
C LEU A 292 -7.13 19.66 6.77
N LYS A 293 -7.17 20.74 7.55
CA LYS A 293 -8.32 21.64 7.69
C LYS A 293 -9.59 20.92 8.17
N MET A 294 -9.45 19.83 8.93
CA MET A 294 -10.53 19.04 9.51
C MET A 294 -10.72 19.35 11.01
N THR A 295 -10.66 20.62 11.40
CA THR A 295 -10.73 21.05 12.81
C THR A 295 -12.02 20.62 13.51
N HIS A 296 -13.16 20.60 12.79
CA HIS A 296 -14.43 20.11 13.32
C HIS A 296 -14.40 18.61 13.69
N LEU A 297 -13.60 17.80 12.98
CA LEU A 297 -13.44 16.38 13.33
C LEU A 297 -12.71 16.26 14.67
N TRP A 298 -11.66 17.06 14.90
CA TRP A 298 -10.99 17.12 16.20
C TRP A 298 -11.95 17.51 17.33
N GLU A 299 -12.79 18.53 17.12
CA GLU A 299 -13.79 18.95 18.10
C GLU A 299 -14.79 17.85 18.47
N THR A 300 -15.08 16.95 17.51
CA THR A 300 -15.92 15.78 17.76
C THR A 300 -15.16 14.71 18.53
N LEU A 301 -13.92 14.40 18.12
CA LEU A 301 -13.10 13.34 18.72
C LEU A 301 -12.76 13.60 20.18
N GLN A 302 -12.47 14.85 20.55
CA GLN A 302 -12.08 15.20 21.93
C GLN A 302 -13.21 15.00 22.96
N HIS A 303 -14.46 14.82 22.51
CA HIS A 303 -15.61 14.60 23.37
C HIS A 303 -16.14 13.15 23.32
N ASP A 304 -15.46 12.27 22.57
CA ASP A 304 -15.82 10.86 22.42
C ASP A 304 -14.57 10.02 22.71
N ASP A 305 -14.38 9.66 23.99
CA ASP A 305 -13.20 8.91 24.47
C ASP A 305 -13.02 7.57 23.74
N ASP A 306 -14.13 6.93 23.36
CA ASP A 306 -14.12 5.64 22.69
C ASP A 306 -13.64 5.77 21.24
N LEU A 307 -14.15 6.76 20.51
CA LEU A 307 -13.67 7.07 19.17
C LEU A 307 -12.24 7.59 19.20
N LEU A 308 -11.88 8.41 20.20
CA LEU A 308 -10.52 8.90 20.40
C LEU A 308 -9.55 7.72 20.58
N ALA A 309 -9.88 6.75 21.43
CA ALA A 309 -9.07 5.55 21.64
C ALA A 309 -8.86 4.74 20.33
N LEU A 310 -9.87 4.64 19.47
CA LEU A 310 -9.76 3.99 18.16
C LEU A 310 -8.79 4.77 17.25
N VAL A 311 -8.99 6.08 17.08
CA VAL A 311 -8.19 6.89 16.15
C VAL A 311 -6.76 7.15 16.63
N ARG A 312 -6.41 6.83 17.88
CA ARG A 312 -5.00 6.75 18.30
C ARG A 312 -4.20 5.73 17.49
N THR A 313 -4.86 4.77 16.84
CA THR A 313 -4.24 3.89 15.85
C THR A 313 -4.21 4.58 14.48
N PRO A 314 -3.03 4.82 13.87
CA PRO A 314 -2.92 5.54 12.59
C PRO A 314 -3.79 4.99 11.45
N LEU A 315 -3.93 3.67 11.36
CA LEU A 315 -4.84 3.04 10.39
C LEU A 315 -6.29 3.48 10.61
N LEU A 316 -6.77 3.42 11.85
CA LEU A 316 -8.16 3.76 12.18
C LEU A 316 -8.44 5.25 12.08
N LEU A 317 -7.45 6.11 12.35
CA LEU A 317 -7.53 7.53 12.04
C LEU A 317 -7.75 7.76 10.53
N SER A 318 -6.95 7.09 9.70
CA SER A 318 -7.07 7.22 8.24
C SER A 318 -8.44 6.75 7.75
N VAL A 319 -8.91 5.60 8.26
CA VAL A 319 -10.25 5.07 7.98
C VAL A 319 -11.33 6.06 8.41
N SER A 320 -11.20 6.66 9.60
CA SER A 320 -12.16 7.64 10.13
C SER A 320 -12.24 8.91 9.30
N ILE A 321 -11.09 9.42 8.84
CA ILE A 321 -11.05 10.58 7.94
C ILE A 321 -11.77 10.27 6.63
N LEU A 322 -11.52 9.10 6.06
CA LEU A 322 -12.09 8.70 4.78
C LEU A 322 -13.58 8.40 4.87
N ALA A 323 -14.04 7.81 5.97
CA ALA A 323 -15.43 7.44 6.19
C ALA A 323 -16.26 8.56 6.86
N ASN A 324 -15.65 9.69 7.22
CA ASN A 324 -16.25 10.71 8.06
C ASN A 324 -17.64 11.18 7.59
N ASP A 325 -17.82 11.35 6.28
CA ASP A 325 -19.10 11.85 5.73
C ASP A 325 -20.22 10.80 5.74
N ASP A 326 -19.85 9.51 5.86
CA ASP A 326 -20.78 8.37 5.80
C ASP A 326 -21.17 7.84 7.20
N LEU A 327 -20.59 8.40 8.27
CA LEU A 327 -20.88 8.01 9.65
C LEU A 327 -22.13 8.72 10.19
N ASP A 328 -23.16 7.96 10.55
CA ASP A 328 -24.32 8.49 11.27
C ASP A 328 -24.03 8.56 12.78
N ARG A 329 -23.95 9.78 13.31
CA ARG A 329 -23.70 10.06 14.74
C ARG A 329 -24.77 9.48 15.66
N ALA A 330 -26.03 9.45 15.23
CA ALA A 330 -27.11 8.90 16.02
C ALA A 330 -27.02 7.38 16.12
N GLN A 331 -26.57 6.71 15.06
CA GLN A 331 -26.28 5.28 15.08
C GLN A 331 -25.03 4.99 15.90
N TRP A 332 -23.95 5.74 15.71
CA TRP A 332 -22.70 5.61 16.47
C TRP A 332 -22.92 5.65 17.98
N SER A 333 -23.71 6.61 18.45
CA SER A 333 -24.01 6.81 19.88
C SER A 333 -24.81 5.66 20.51
N ARG A 334 -25.43 4.79 19.70
CA ARG A 334 -26.18 3.62 20.20
C ARG A 334 -25.29 2.40 20.38
N LEU A 335 -24.13 2.36 19.74
CA LEU A 335 -23.18 1.25 19.84
C LEU A 335 -22.55 1.26 21.24
N GLN A 336 -22.50 0.10 21.88
CA GLN A 336 -22.11 -0.02 23.30
C GLN A 336 -20.68 -0.53 23.48
N THR A 337 -20.17 -1.26 22.49
CA THR A 337 -18.83 -1.87 22.58
C THR A 337 -17.87 -1.25 21.58
N THR A 338 -16.57 -1.28 21.91
CA THR A 338 -15.48 -0.89 21.00
C THR A 338 -15.50 -1.72 19.71
N GLN A 339 -15.85 -3.00 19.79
CA GLN A 339 -15.92 -3.88 18.63
C GLN A 339 -17.06 -3.48 17.68
N GLU A 340 -18.25 -3.22 18.20
CA GLU A 340 -19.38 -2.76 17.37
C GLU A 340 -19.07 -1.44 16.65
N ARG A 341 -18.39 -0.51 17.35
CA ARG A 341 -17.93 0.76 16.78
C ARG A 341 -16.88 0.56 15.69
N LEU A 342 -15.91 -0.32 15.92
CA LEU A 342 -14.91 -0.68 14.92
C LEU A 342 -15.55 -1.30 13.68
N ASP A 343 -16.46 -2.26 13.85
CA ASP A 343 -17.18 -2.91 12.76
C ASP A 343 -17.98 -1.89 11.94
N TYR A 344 -18.71 -1.00 12.63
CA TYR A 344 -19.47 0.06 11.97
C TYR A 344 -18.58 1.05 11.20
N LEU A 345 -17.45 1.45 11.77
CA LEU A 345 -16.47 2.32 11.11
C LEU A 345 -15.90 1.66 9.84
N LEU A 346 -15.54 0.38 9.93
CA LEU A 346 -15.04 -0.39 8.80
C LEU A 346 -16.11 -0.59 7.72
N ASP A 347 -17.37 -0.84 8.10
CA ASP A 347 -18.48 -0.98 7.17
C ASP A 347 -18.76 0.34 6.43
N ALA A 348 -18.74 1.48 7.12
CA ALA A 348 -18.86 2.79 6.49
C ALA A 348 -17.73 3.05 5.49
N TYR A 349 -16.49 2.74 5.87
CA TYR A 349 -15.32 2.86 5.01
C TYR A 349 -15.40 1.95 3.77
N ILE A 350 -15.72 0.67 3.95
CA ILE A 350 -15.88 -0.29 2.85
C ILE A 350 -17.02 0.14 1.93
N GLY A 351 -18.13 0.60 2.50
CA GLY A 351 -19.26 1.17 1.78
C GLY A 351 -18.81 2.29 0.84
N ARG A 352 -18.11 3.29 1.37
CA ARG A 352 -17.58 4.41 0.57
C ARG A 352 -16.66 3.92 -0.55
N ARG A 353 -15.67 3.09 -0.24
CA ARG A 353 -14.69 2.58 -1.22
C ARG A 353 -15.31 1.75 -2.34
N LEU A 354 -16.38 1.00 -2.05
CA LEU A 354 -17.09 0.22 -3.06
C LEU A 354 -17.94 1.08 -4.01
N HIS A 355 -18.29 2.30 -3.61
CA HIS A 355 -19.06 3.25 -4.42
C HIS A 355 -18.17 4.28 -5.14
N GLU A 356 -16.89 4.35 -4.82
CA GLU A 356 -15.94 5.18 -5.56
C GLU A 356 -15.85 4.71 -7.03
N PRO A 357 -15.97 5.62 -8.01
CA PRO A 357 -15.94 5.25 -9.41
C PRO A 357 -14.57 4.68 -9.80
N VAL A 358 -14.57 3.47 -10.36
CA VAL A 358 -13.34 2.79 -10.78
C VAL A 358 -12.79 3.48 -12.03
N LYS A 359 -11.75 4.29 -11.88
CA LYS A 359 -11.03 4.90 -13.00
C LYS A 359 -10.09 3.87 -13.64
N SER A 360 -10.64 2.92 -14.39
CA SER A 360 -9.85 1.88 -15.07
C SER A 360 -10.06 1.90 -16.57
N LYS A 361 -8.97 1.79 -17.32
CA LYS A 361 -8.99 1.57 -18.78
C LYS A 361 -9.41 0.15 -19.15
N ALA A 362 -9.42 -0.78 -18.18
CA ALA A 362 -9.77 -2.18 -18.42
C ALA A 362 -11.29 -2.38 -18.63
N TYR A 363 -12.12 -1.44 -18.16
CA TYR A 363 -13.57 -1.53 -18.29
C TYR A 363 -14.11 -0.40 -19.17
N PRO A 364 -14.96 -0.70 -20.17
CA PRO A 364 -15.71 0.33 -20.88
C PRO A 364 -16.58 1.16 -19.90
N PRO A 365 -16.83 2.45 -20.21
CA PRO A 365 -17.74 3.27 -19.41
C PRO A 365 -19.10 2.57 -19.22
N GLY A 366 -19.58 2.52 -17.97
CA GLY A 366 -20.86 1.88 -17.61
C GLY A 366 -20.85 0.34 -17.51
N LYS A 367 -19.72 -0.33 -17.78
CA LYS A 367 -19.56 -1.79 -17.61
C LYS A 367 -18.63 -2.18 -16.45
N GLN A 368 -18.48 -1.28 -15.48
CA GLN A 368 -17.66 -1.53 -14.30
C GLN A 368 -18.37 -2.54 -13.37
N PRO A 369 -17.63 -3.38 -12.64
CA PRO A 369 -18.22 -4.27 -11.66
C PRO A 369 -19.03 -3.50 -10.62
N THR A 370 -20.21 -4.02 -10.28
CA THR A 370 -21.04 -3.44 -9.20
C THR A 370 -20.37 -3.64 -7.84
N ALA A 371 -20.68 -2.78 -6.86
CA ALA A 371 -20.21 -2.90 -5.47
C ALA A 371 -20.41 -4.33 -4.91
N ARG A 372 -21.55 -4.96 -5.21
CA ARG A 372 -21.86 -6.33 -4.79
C ARG A 372 -20.94 -7.36 -5.42
N GLN A 373 -20.68 -7.25 -6.72
CA GLN A 373 -19.76 -8.14 -7.43
C GLN A 373 -18.34 -7.96 -6.91
N THR A 374 -17.87 -6.72 -6.77
CA THR A 374 -16.54 -6.42 -6.22
C THR A 374 -16.38 -7.01 -4.83
N ARG A 375 -17.35 -6.79 -3.92
CA ARG A 375 -17.32 -7.36 -2.57
C ARG A 375 -17.29 -8.89 -2.59
N HIS A 376 -18.06 -9.52 -3.44
CA HIS A 376 -18.07 -10.99 -3.59
C HIS A 376 -16.69 -11.52 -3.97
N TRP A 377 -16.06 -10.93 -4.98
CA TRP A 377 -14.71 -11.32 -5.43
C TRP A 377 -13.63 -11.08 -4.38
N LEU A 378 -13.69 -9.96 -3.68
CA LEU A 378 -12.74 -9.65 -2.60
C LEU A 378 -12.90 -10.60 -1.41
N VAL A 379 -14.14 -10.97 -1.04
CA VAL A 379 -14.38 -11.98 0.00
C VAL A 379 -13.85 -13.35 -0.43
N TRP A 380 -14.04 -13.73 -1.70
CA TRP A 380 -13.48 -14.96 -2.23
C TRP A 380 -11.94 -14.94 -2.17
N LEU A 381 -11.32 -13.85 -2.63
CA LEU A 381 -9.86 -13.70 -2.63
C LEU A 381 -9.28 -13.73 -1.22
N ALA A 382 -9.87 -12.99 -0.28
CA ALA A 382 -9.46 -12.97 1.12
C ALA A 382 -9.48 -14.37 1.75
N LYS A 383 -10.50 -15.18 1.45
CA LYS A 383 -10.57 -16.58 1.92
C LYS A 383 -9.45 -17.45 1.34
N GLN A 384 -9.08 -17.25 0.07
CA GLN A 384 -7.98 -18.00 -0.55
C GLN A 384 -6.62 -17.62 0.05
N LEU A 385 -6.38 -16.31 0.19
CA LEU A 385 -5.17 -15.76 0.80
C LEU A 385 -4.99 -16.26 2.24
N GLN A 386 -6.06 -16.21 3.04
CA GLN A 386 -6.07 -16.75 4.41
C GLN A 386 -5.78 -18.25 4.45
N ALA A 387 -6.34 -19.04 3.54
CA ALA A 387 -6.09 -20.48 3.47
C ALA A 387 -4.63 -20.82 3.11
N GLN A 388 -3.94 -19.93 2.38
CA GLN A 388 -2.55 -20.10 1.97
C GLN A 388 -1.56 -19.40 2.91
N SER A 389 -2.05 -18.61 3.88
CA SER A 389 -1.23 -17.73 4.73
C SER A 389 -0.36 -16.79 3.89
N GLU A 390 -0.94 -16.23 2.82
CA GLU A 390 -0.33 -15.20 1.98
C GLU A 390 -1.11 -13.90 2.14
N ASP A 391 -0.42 -12.77 2.30
CA ASP A 391 -1.05 -11.44 2.45
C ASP A 391 -0.87 -10.56 1.20
N GLU A 392 0.04 -10.95 0.30
CA GLU A 392 0.25 -10.30 -1.00
C GLU A 392 -0.28 -11.16 -2.14
N PHE A 393 -1.09 -10.55 -3.00
CA PHE A 393 -1.61 -11.19 -4.20
C PHE A 393 -0.79 -10.80 -5.44
N LEU A 394 -0.05 -11.75 -6.00
CA LEU A 394 0.65 -11.61 -7.27
C LEU A 394 -0.13 -12.36 -8.35
N ILE A 395 -0.45 -11.69 -9.47
CA ILE A 395 -1.23 -12.30 -10.56
C ILE A 395 -0.48 -13.50 -11.15
N GLU A 396 0.85 -13.45 -11.17
CA GLU A 396 1.72 -14.54 -11.65
C GLU A 396 1.64 -15.79 -10.76
N LYS A 397 1.24 -15.63 -9.50
CA LYS A 397 1.04 -16.74 -8.56
C LYS A 397 -0.37 -17.32 -8.62
N MET A 398 -1.27 -16.78 -9.44
CA MET A 398 -2.62 -17.32 -9.59
C MET A 398 -2.56 -18.73 -10.21
N GLN A 399 -2.76 -19.75 -9.38
CA GLN A 399 -2.77 -21.15 -9.82
C GLN A 399 -4.22 -21.66 -9.93
N PRO A 400 -4.55 -22.51 -10.93
CA PRO A 400 -5.87 -23.14 -11.03
C PRO A 400 -6.26 -23.96 -9.77
N THR A 401 -5.28 -24.32 -8.93
CA THR A 401 -5.49 -24.99 -7.65
C THR A 401 -6.27 -24.14 -6.64
N MET A 402 -6.28 -22.80 -6.79
CA MET A 402 -7.03 -21.85 -5.96
C MET A 402 -8.55 -21.94 -6.12
N LEU A 403 -9.04 -22.62 -7.17
CA LEU A 403 -10.47 -22.80 -7.38
C LEU A 403 -10.99 -23.92 -6.47
N ALA A 404 -11.99 -23.66 -5.63
CA ALA A 404 -12.51 -24.64 -4.69
C ALA A 404 -13.23 -25.81 -5.39
N SER A 405 -13.90 -25.55 -6.51
CA SER A 405 -14.71 -26.56 -7.20
C SER A 405 -13.92 -27.34 -8.25
N ARG A 406 -14.05 -28.66 -8.25
CA ARG A 406 -13.52 -29.55 -9.30
C ARG A 406 -14.04 -29.15 -10.70
N LYS A 407 -15.27 -28.62 -10.78
CA LYS A 407 -15.85 -28.10 -12.03
C LYS A 407 -15.15 -26.82 -12.47
N GLN A 408 -14.86 -25.88 -11.57
CA GLN A 408 -14.12 -24.65 -11.89
C GLN A 408 -12.70 -24.96 -12.35
N LYS A 409 -12.01 -25.93 -11.72
CA LYS A 409 -10.69 -26.40 -12.16
C LYS A 409 -10.71 -26.96 -13.59
N ILE A 410 -11.72 -27.76 -13.91
CA ILE A 410 -11.91 -28.29 -15.28
C ILE A 410 -12.21 -27.16 -16.26
N ILE A 411 -13.07 -26.21 -15.90
CA ILE A 411 -13.41 -25.05 -16.74
C ILE A 411 -12.16 -24.22 -17.05
N VAL A 412 -11.34 -23.88 -16.04
CA VAL A 412 -10.10 -23.14 -16.26
C VAL A 412 -9.08 -23.96 -17.04
N GLY A 413 -8.96 -25.26 -16.77
CA GLY A 413 -8.13 -26.16 -17.56
C GLY A 413 -8.55 -26.23 -19.03
N LEU A 414 -9.85 -26.23 -19.32
CA LEU A 414 -10.39 -26.17 -20.67
C LEU A 414 -10.11 -24.82 -21.34
N ILE A 415 -10.28 -23.70 -20.63
CA ILE A 415 -9.95 -22.37 -21.16
C ILE A 415 -8.46 -22.28 -21.50
N VAL A 416 -7.57 -22.68 -20.59
CA VAL A 416 -6.11 -22.68 -20.82
C VAL A 416 -5.75 -23.64 -21.96
N GLY A 417 -6.36 -24.82 -22.03
CA GLY A 417 -6.15 -25.77 -23.12
C GLY A 417 -6.66 -25.27 -24.49
N LEU A 418 -7.75 -24.51 -24.51
CA LEU A 418 -8.29 -23.90 -25.73
C LEU A 418 -7.49 -22.67 -26.20
N ILE A 419 -6.84 -21.94 -25.28
CA ILE A 419 -6.01 -20.76 -25.57
C ILE A 419 -4.57 -21.16 -25.92
N GLY A 420 -3.99 -22.13 -25.20
CA GLY A 420 -2.61 -22.61 -25.37
C GLY A 420 -2.45 -23.82 -26.30
N GLY A 421 -3.55 -24.37 -26.81
CA GLY A 421 -3.53 -25.44 -27.81
C GLY A 421 -3.26 -24.89 -29.21
N ASP A 422 -1.99 -24.74 -29.58
CA ASP A 422 -1.55 -24.31 -30.92
C ASP A 422 -1.77 -25.38 -32.04
N GLU A 423 -2.56 -26.41 -31.79
CA GLU A 423 -2.93 -27.40 -32.81
C GLU A 423 -4.41 -27.20 -33.20
N PRO A 424 -4.73 -26.97 -34.48
CA PRO A 424 -6.12 -26.85 -34.92
C PRO A 424 -6.83 -28.17 -34.63
N ILE A 425 -7.82 -28.13 -33.72
CA ILE A 425 -8.72 -29.24 -33.46
C ILE A 425 -9.39 -29.60 -34.79
N THR A 426 -8.92 -30.68 -35.42
CA THR A 426 -9.52 -31.21 -36.65
C THR A 426 -10.89 -31.78 -36.27
N LEU A 427 -11.95 -31.09 -36.67
CA LEU A 427 -13.30 -31.63 -36.61
C LEU A 427 -13.32 -32.90 -37.49
N VAL A 428 -13.39 -34.06 -36.84
CA VAL A 428 -13.51 -35.35 -37.50
C VAL A 428 -14.93 -35.46 -38.08
N GLU A 429 -14.96 -35.24 -39.40
CA GLU A 429 -15.83 -35.81 -40.43
C GLU A 429 -17.36 -35.53 -40.48
N ASN A 430 -17.72 -34.99 -41.66
CA ASN A 430 -18.89 -35.29 -42.50
C ASN A 430 -20.26 -34.69 -42.15
N PHE A 431 -20.47 -33.44 -42.61
CA PHE A 431 -21.78 -32.98 -43.10
C PHE A 431 -21.64 -32.49 -44.53
N ASP A 432 -22.28 -33.20 -45.47
CA ASP A 432 -22.22 -32.89 -46.89
C ASP A 432 -23.32 -31.89 -47.26
N LEU A 433 -22.93 -30.61 -47.36
CA LEU A 433 -23.73 -29.55 -47.95
C LEU A 433 -22.91 -28.95 -49.09
N SER A 434 -23.52 -28.95 -50.28
CA SER A 434 -22.94 -28.43 -51.53
C SER A 434 -22.66 -26.93 -51.42
N PHE A 435 -21.41 -26.57 -51.15
CA PHE A 435 -20.89 -25.21 -51.30
C PHE A 435 -19.44 -25.29 -51.83
N SER A 436 -19.01 -24.28 -52.60
CA SER A 436 -17.71 -24.28 -53.27
C SER A 436 -16.54 -24.42 -52.27
N ARG A 437 -15.50 -25.19 -52.65
CA ARG A 437 -14.38 -25.61 -51.78
C ARG A 437 -13.61 -24.44 -51.14
N PHE A 438 -13.66 -23.24 -51.72
CA PHE A 438 -12.98 -22.05 -51.21
C PHE A 438 -13.77 -21.33 -50.11
N ALA A 439 -15.10 -21.23 -50.23
CA ALA A 439 -15.97 -20.63 -49.21
C ALA A 439 -16.11 -21.51 -47.96
N ARG A 440 -16.06 -22.84 -48.13
CA ARG A 440 -16.15 -23.83 -47.04
C ARG A 440 -14.99 -23.65 -46.05
N LYS A 441 -13.74 -23.52 -46.54
CA LYS A 441 -12.55 -23.50 -45.67
C LYS A 441 -12.39 -22.20 -44.86
N SER A 442 -12.77 -21.04 -45.40
CA SER A 442 -12.75 -19.78 -44.64
C SER A 442 -13.90 -19.71 -43.63
N PHE A 443 -15.10 -20.12 -44.04
CA PHE A 443 -16.29 -20.09 -43.18
C PHE A 443 -16.16 -21.04 -41.99
N PHE A 444 -15.69 -22.28 -42.18
CA PHE A 444 -15.48 -23.21 -41.07
C PHE A 444 -14.35 -22.77 -40.12
N ARG A 445 -13.34 -22.05 -40.63
CA ARG A 445 -12.25 -21.51 -39.80
C ARG A 445 -12.73 -20.32 -38.96
N GLU A 446 -13.48 -19.40 -39.55
CA GLU A 446 -14.08 -18.28 -38.82
C GLU A 446 -15.15 -18.77 -37.84
N LEU A 447 -16.02 -19.70 -38.23
CA LEU A 447 -17.02 -20.30 -37.36
C LEU A 447 -16.37 -21.06 -36.19
N GLY A 448 -15.28 -21.79 -36.44
CA GLY A 448 -14.50 -22.46 -35.40
C GLY A 448 -13.89 -21.48 -34.41
N GLN A 449 -13.35 -20.35 -34.89
CA GLN A 449 -12.86 -19.27 -34.03
C GLN A 449 -13.99 -18.63 -33.21
N TRP A 450 -15.16 -18.36 -33.79
CA TRP A 450 -16.32 -17.82 -33.08
C TRP A 450 -16.90 -18.80 -32.06
N LEU A 451 -16.87 -20.11 -32.33
CA LEU A 451 -17.28 -21.15 -31.38
C LEU A 451 -16.30 -21.27 -30.22
N ILE A 452 -14.99 -21.23 -30.49
CA ILE A 452 -13.95 -21.26 -29.45
C ILE A 452 -14.07 -20.01 -28.58
N VAL A 453 -14.19 -18.82 -29.19
CA VAL A 453 -14.39 -17.56 -28.48
C VAL A 453 -15.70 -17.60 -27.68
N GLY A 454 -16.80 -18.08 -28.28
CA GLY A 454 -18.09 -18.20 -27.61
C GLY A 454 -18.08 -19.18 -26.44
N LEU A 455 -17.33 -20.28 -26.56
CA LEU A 455 -17.19 -21.29 -25.51
C LEU A 455 -16.25 -20.80 -24.40
N ILE A 456 -15.16 -20.11 -24.73
CA ILE A 456 -14.30 -19.43 -23.75
C ILE A 456 -15.10 -18.36 -23.00
N VAL A 457 -15.84 -17.50 -23.70
CA VAL A 457 -16.69 -16.47 -23.08
C VAL A 457 -17.77 -17.12 -22.21
N GLY A 458 -18.43 -18.18 -22.69
CA GLY A 458 -19.44 -18.91 -21.91
C GLY A 458 -18.86 -19.59 -20.67
N LEU A 459 -17.66 -20.15 -20.76
CA LEU A 459 -16.93 -20.75 -19.65
C LEU A 459 -16.47 -19.69 -18.64
N ILE A 460 -15.97 -18.53 -19.10
CA ILE A 460 -15.61 -17.40 -18.25
C ILE A 460 -16.86 -16.87 -17.53
N VAL A 461 -17.97 -16.66 -18.25
CA VAL A 461 -19.24 -16.22 -17.66
C VAL A 461 -19.76 -17.25 -16.66
N GLY A 462 -19.70 -18.54 -16.99
CA GLY A 462 -20.09 -19.63 -16.09
C GLY A 462 -19.21 -19.73 -14.84
N LEU A 463 -17.91 -19.44 -14.97
CA LEU A 463 -16.99 -19.37 -13.84
C LEU A 463 -17.29 -18.15 -12.96
N ILE A 464 -17.56 -16.98 -13.57
CA ILE A 464 -17.92 -15.75 -12.87
C ILE A 464 -19.24 -15.89 -12.11
N VAL A 465 -20.22 -16.60 -12.68
CA VAL A 465 -21.52 -16.83 -12.05
C VAL A 465 -21.47 -17.96 -11.01
N GLY A 466 -20.54 -18.90 -11.16
CA GLY A 466 -20.42 -20.09 -10.30
C GLY A 466 -19.38 -20.00 -9.18
N LEU A 467 -18.55 -18.97 -9.16
CA LEU A 467 -17.67 -18.57 -8.05
C LEU A 467 -18.45 -17.67 -7.10
#